data_AF-A0A945Y541-F1
#
_entry.id   AF-A0A945Y541-F1
#
_cell.length_a   1.000
_cell.length_b   1.000
_cell.length_c   1.000
_cell.angle_alpha   90.00
_cell.angle_beta   90.00
_cell.angle_gamma   90.00
#
_symmetry.space_group_name_H-M   'P 1'
#
loop_
_entity.id
_entity.type
_entity.pdbx_description
1 polymer ?
#
loop_
_entity_poly.entity_id
_entity_poly.type
_entity_poly.pdbx_seq_one_letter_code
_entity_poly.pdbx_strand_id
1 'polypeptide(L)'
;MNAQEFFQSDIQIPSLPDVYYDFKDAMDNPEASFEEISDVIATDPGLSARLLRIVNSAYFGFPSEISSIRHATSVVGLEQLNNLVISTVIIDRFKGIPDSIMNMQSFWKHSIACGMGAKIISSHAGEANKEFFL
;
A
#
# COMPACT_ATOMS: atom_id res chain seq x y z
N MET A 1 -6.58 24.60 -20.79
CA MET A 1 -5.67 24.46 -19.64
C MET A 1 -4.30 24.17 -20.22
N ASN A 2 -3.42 25.18 -20.27
CA ASN A 2 -2.13 25.10 -20.97
C ASN A 2 -1.03 24.77 -19.95
N ALA A 3 -0.03 23.97 -20.33
CA ALA A 3 0.99 23.47 -19.40
C ALA A 3 1.75 24.59 -18.64
N GLN A 4 1.82 25.81 -19.20
CA GLN A 4 2.44 26.96 -18.54
C GLN A 4 1.67 27.49 -17.30
N GLU A 5 0.34 27.33 -17.22
CA GLU A 5 -0.44 27.76 -16.04
C GLU A 5 -0.19 26.86 -14.81
N PHE A 6 0.19 25.60 -15.04
CA PHE A 6 0.41 24.60 -13.99
C PHE A 6 1.68 24.87 -13.17
N PHE A 7 2.71 25.48 -13.78
CA PHE A 7 3.98 25.82 -13.11
C PHE A 7 3.94 27.18 -12.39
N GLN A 8 2.91 28.00 -12.60
CA GLN A 8 2.78 29.32 -11.96
C GLN A 8 2.01 29.29 -10.64
N SER A 9 1.36 28.18 -10.32
CA SER A 9 0.75 27.97 -9.01
C SER A 9 1.79 27.25 -8.13
N ASP A 10 1.96 27.70 -6.89
CA ASP A 10 2.82 27.08 -5.85
C ASP A 10 2.25 25.71 -5.43
N ILE A 11 2.13 24.78 -6.39
CA ILE A 11 1.76 23.40 -6.17
C ILE A 11 3.02 22.72 -5.63
N GLN A 12 3.18 22.77 -4.31
CA GLN A 12 4.15 21.94 -3.60
C GLN A 12 3.77 20.48 -3.85
N ILE A 13 4.45 19.83 -4.79
CA ILE A 13 4.32 18.38 -4.99
C ILE A 13 4.98 17.71 -3.79
N PRO A 14 4.22 17.03 -2.91
CA PRO A 14 4.80 16.48 -1.71
C PRO A 14 5.64 15.25 -2.10
N SER A 15 6.87 15.15 -1.59
CA SER A 15 7.79 14.02 -1.79
C SER A 15 7.39 12.81 -0.94
N LEU A 16 7.50 11.59 -1.47
CA LEU A 16 7.12 10.39 -0.71
C LEU A 16 8.03 10.22 0.52
N PRO A 17 7.59 9.51 1.58
CA PRO A 17 8.44 9.23 2.74
C PRO A 17 9.66 8.40 2.37
N ASP A 18 10.77 8.60 3.08
CA ASP A 18 12.06 7.90 2.80
C ASP A 18 11.91 6.38 2.79
N VAL A 19 11.09 5.82 3.69
CA VAL A 19 10.83 4.36 3.75
C VAL A 19 10.26 3.78 2.46
N TYR A 20 9.55 4.57 1.65
CA TYR A 20 9.07 4.14 0.34
C TYR A 20 10.21 4.02 -0.66
N TYR A 21 11.13 4.99 -0.67
CA TYR A 21 12.29 4.97 -1.56
C TYR A 21 13.23 3.83 -1.18
N ASP A 22 13.53 3.67 0.11
CA ASP A 22 14.35 2.55 0.60
C ASP A 22 13.73 1.19 0.23
N PHE A 23 12.40 1.06 0.36
CA PHE A 23 11.68 -0.15 -0.02
C PHE A 23 11.74 -0.39 -1.54
N LYS A 24 11.57 0.67 -2.34
CA LYS A 24 11.57 0.60 -3.80
C LYS A 24 12.95 0.23 -4.32
N ASP A 25 14.00 0.83 -3.77
CA ASP A 25 15.39 0.52 -4.11
C ASP A 25 15.72 -0.94 -3.76
N ALA A 26 15.25 -1.43 -2.61
CA ALA A 26 15.41 -2.83 -2.22
C ALA A 26 14.65 -3.79 -3.15
N MET A 27 13.45 -3.43 -3.62
CA MET A 27 12.70 -4.27 -4.57
C MET A 27 13.29 -4.29 -5.98
N ASP A 28 13.86 -3.17 -6.44
CA ASP A 28 14.40 -3.03 -7.79
C ASP A 28 15.83 -3.62 -7.92
N ASN A 29 16.47 -3.92 -6.79
CA ASN A 29 17.75 -4.59 -6.76
C ASN A 29 17.57 -6.11 -6.98
N PRO A 30 18.03 -6.68 -8.10
CA PRO A 30 17.90 -8.11 -8.39
C PRO A 30 18.71 -9.01 -7.45
N GLU A 31 19.67 -8.46 -6.71
CA GLU A 31 20.48 -9.17 -5.71
C GLU A 31 19.92 -9.02 -4.28
N ALA A 32 18.86 -8.22 -4.09
CA ALA A 32 18.33 -7.98 -2.76
C ALA A 32 17.68 -9.24 -2.19
N SER A 33 18.03 -9.52 -0.94
CA SER A 33 17.41 -10.59 -0.16
C SER A 33 16.05 -10.15 0.39
N PHE A 34 15.17 -11.14 0.61
CA PHE A 34 13.94 -10.90 1.38
C PHE A 34 14.20 -10.34 2.77
N GLU A 35 15.39 -10.56 3.33
CA GLU A 35 15.78 -10.05 4.64
C GLU A 35 16.01 -8.53 4.60
N GLU A 36 16.69 -8.02 3.58
CA GLU A 36 16.90 -6.58 3.41
C GLU A 36 15.57 -5.84 3.24
N ILE A 37 14.65 -6.39 2.44
CA ILE A 37 13.31 -5.84 2.27
C ILE A 37 12.53 -5.86 3.61
N SER A 38 12.68 -6.94 4.38
CA SER A 38 12.04 -7.04 5.70
C SER A 38 12.61 -6.05 6.70
N ASP A 39 13.91 -5.79 6.64
CA ASP A 39 14.60 -4.87 7.53
C ASP A 39 14.18 -3.42 7.24
N VAL A 40 13.98 -3.05 5.96
CA VAL A 40 13.39 -1.75 5.60
C VAL A 40 12.00 -1.59 6.21
N ILE A 41 11.12 -2.59 6.09
CA ILE A 41 9.77 -2.53 6.69
C ILE A 41 9.83 -2.44 8.22
N ALA A 42 10.79 -3.13 8.84
CA ALA A 42 10.97 -3.12 10.28
C ALA A 42 11.40 -1.75 10.84
N THR A 43 11.95 -0.86 10.01
CA THR A 43 12.30 0.51 10.43
C THR A 43 11.08 1.39 10.71
N ASP A 44 9.92 1.08 10.13
CA ASP A 44 8.67 1.82 10.33
C ASP A 44 7.68 0.99 11.18
N PRO A 45 7.42 1.39 12.44
CA PRO A 45 6.49 0.67 13.32
C PRO A 45 5.05 0.64 12.80
N GLY A 46 4.63 1.65 12.04
CA GLY A 46 3.28 1.75 11.47
C GLY A 46 3.06 0.75 10.35
N LEU A 47 4.02 0.62 9.43
CA LEU A 47 4.05 -0.39 8.36
C LEU A 47 4.15 -1.79 8.96
N SER A 48 5.05 -1.99 9.92
CA SER A 48 5.22 -3.26 10.63
C SER A 48 3.92 -3.73 11.29
N ALA A 49 3.22 -2.86 12.03
CA ALA A 49 1.95 -3.20 12.66
C ALA A 49 0.85 -3.51 11.62
N ARG A 50 0.79 -2.77 10.51
CA ARG A 50 -0.19 -3.03 9.45
C ARG A 50 0.07 -4.35 8.75
N LEU A 51 1.34 -4.69 8.47
CA LEU A 51 1.75 -5.97 7.89
C LEU A 51 1.32 -7.14 8.78
N LEU A 52 1.66 -7.07 10.07
CA LEU A 52 1.27 -8.10 11.05
C LEU A 52 -0.26 -8.25 11.15
N ARG A 53 -1.00 -7.15 11.10
CA ARG A 53 -2.48 -7.20 11.11
C ARG A 53 -3.05 -7.86 9.85
N ILE A 54 -2.42 -7.68 8.69
CA ILE A 54 -2.86 -8.29 7.43
C ILE A 54 -2.62 -9.80 7.46
N VAL A 55 -1.42 -10.24 7.85
CA VAL A 55 -1.10 -11.69 7.90
C VAL A 55 -1.90 -12.44 8.95
N ASN A 56 -2.30 -11.78 10.04
CA ASN A 56 -3.16 -12.35 11.06
C ASN A 56 -4.66 -12.16 10.78
N SER A 57 -5.02 -11.66 9.60
CA SER A 57 -6.43 -11.57 9.20
C SER A 57 -6.99 -12.95 8.84
N ALA A 58 -8.32 -13.06 8.89
CA ALA A 58 -9.03 -14.28 8.51
C ALA A 58 -8.74 -14.74 7.06
N TYR A 59 -8.23 -13.84 6.20
CA TYR A 59 -7.85 -14.16 4.83
C TYR A 59 -6.73 -15.20 4.76
N PHE A 60 -5.71 -15.08 5.61
CA PHE A 60 -4.56 -16.01 5.60
C PHE A 60 -4.79 -17.24 6.48
N GLY A 61 -5.62 -17.14 7.51
CA GLY A 61 -6.13 -18.30 8.26
C GLY A 61 -5.07 -19.12 9.00
N PHE A 62 -3.96 -18.51 9.43
CA PHE A 62 -2.91 -19.22 10.15
C PHE A 62 -3.39 -19.78 11.50
N PRO A 63 -2.92 -20.98 11.89
CA PRO A 63 -3.32 -21.63 13.14
C PRO A 63 -2.73 -20.93 14.38
N SER A 64 -1.67 -20.14 14.22
CA SER A 64 -1.04 -19.36 15.28
C SER A 64 -0.70 -17.96 14.78
N GLU A 65 -0.67 -17.00 15.71
CA GLU A 65 -0.34 -15.61 15.43
C GLU A 65 1.11 -15.48 14.91
N ILE A 66 1.26 -14.73 13.81
CA ILE A 66 2.57 -14.34 13.26
C ILE A 66 2.98 -13.02 13.92
N SER A 67 4.14 -13.01 14.58
CA SER A 67 4.71 -11.83 15.24
C SER A 67 6.04 -11.35 14.65
N SER A 68 6.61 -12.11 13.71
CA SER A 68 7.89 -11.78 13.06
C SER A 68 7.66 -11.07 11.73
N ILE A 69 8.31 -9.93 11.52
CA ILE A 69 8.26 -9.19 10.24
C ILE A 69 8.83 -10.03 9.11
N ARG A 70 9.97 -10.70 9.31
CA ARG A 70 10.58 -11.59 8.30
C ARG A 70 9.65 -12.74 7.90
N HIS A 71 8.91 -13.30 8.87
CA HIS A 71 7.94 -14.35 8.56
C HIS A 71 6.71 -13.78 7.83
N ALA A 72 6.25 -12.59 8.23
CA ALA A 72 5.11 -11.94 7.59
C ALA A 72 5.43 -11.54 6.14
N THR A 73 6.61 -11.00 5.86
CA THR A 73 7.04 -10.64 4.50
C THR A 73 7.18 -11.86 3.59
N SER A 74 7.71 -12.98 4.09
CA SER A 74 7.85 -14.22 3.30
C SER A 74 6.50 -14.82 2.91
N VAL A 75 5.49 -14.66 3.76
CA VAL A 75 4.13 -15.19 3.55
C VAL A 75 3.32 -14.33 2.59
N VAL A 76 3.45 -13.01 2.68
CA VAL A 76 2.65 -12.04 1.90
C VAL A 76 3.13 -11.93 0.46
N GLY A 77 4.45 -12.06 0.24
CA GLY A 77 5.06 -11.85 -1.06
C GLY A 77 5.27 -10.37 -1.40
N LEU A 78 6.16 -10.12 -2.36
CA LEU A 78 6.66 -8.76 -2.68
C LEU A 78 5.59 -7.84 -3.26
N GLU A 79 4.72 -8.35 -4.12
CA GLU A 79 3.65 -7.56 -4.75
C GLU A 79 2.71 -6.97 -3.70
N GLN A 80 2.24 -7.81 -2.78
CA GLN A 80 1.33 -7.38 -1.72
C GLN A 80 2.01 -6.48 -0.69
N LEU A 81 3.32 -6.68 -0.48
CA LEU A 81 4.12 -5.81 0.36
C LEU A 81 4.24 -4.41 -0.25
N ASN A 82 4.47 -4.30 -1.56
CA ASN A 82 4.49 -3.04 -2.28
C ASN A 82 3.16 -2.29 -2.17
N ASN A 83 2.04 -2.99 -2.36
CA ASN A 83 0.71 -2.41 -2.23
C ASN A 83 0.44 -1.89 -0.81
N LEU A 84 0.92 -2.60 0.21
CA LEU A 84 0.85 -2.16 1.61
C LEU A 84 1.65 -0.87 1.86
N VAL A 85 2.88 -0.79 1.36
CA VAL A 85 3.75 0.38 1.52
C VAL A 85 3.10 1.59 0.85
N ILE A 86 2.69 1.47 -0.41
CA ILE A 86 2.02 2.53 -1.17
C ILE A 86 0.74 2.98 -0.46
N SER A 87 -0.11 2.04 -0.03
CA SER A 87 -1.36 2.35 0.67
C SER A 87 -1.11 3.12 1.97
N THR A 88 -0.02 2.81 2.68
CA THR A 88 0.33 3.50 3.92
C THR A 88 0.76 4.94 3.65
N VAL A 89 1.59 5.15 2.62
CA VAL A 89 2.00 6.49 2.18
C VAL A 89 0.77 7.33 1.79
N ILE A 90 -0.15 6.75 1.02
CA ILE A 90 -1.39 7.41 0.62
C ILE A 90 -2.21 7.79 1.86
N ILE A 91 -2.50 6.83 2.74
CA ILE A 91 -3.29 7.08 3.96
C ILE A 91 -2.69 8.21 4.78
N ASP A 92 -1.37 8.22 4.94
CA ASP A 92 -0.66 9.21 5.73
C ASP A 92 -0.71 10.61 5.12
N ARG A 93 -0.74 10.71 3.79
CA ARG A 93 -0.93 11.98 3.06
C ARG A 93 -2.30 12.60 3.22
N PHE A 94 -3.33 11.76 3.33
CA PHE A 94 -4.70 12.22 3.51
C PHE A 94 -5.07 12.39 5.00
N LYS A 95 -4.13 12.16 5.93
CA LYS A 95 -4.30 12.53 7.35
C LYS A 95 -4.39 14.06 7.45
N GLY A 96 -5.44 14.55 8.09
CA GLY A 96 -5.62 15.99 8.35
C GLY A 96 -6.68 16.67 7.48
N ILE A 97 -7.33 15.94 6.55
CA ILE A 97 -8.56 16.44 5.92
C ILE A 97 -9.64 16.53 7.01
N PRO A 98 -10.23 17.72 7.26
CA PRO A 98 -11.28 17.87 8.24
C PRO A 98 -12.52 17.07 7.88
N ASP A 99 -13.17 16.47 8.87
CA ASP A 99 -14.43 15.73 8.69
C ASP A 99 -15.55 16.58 8.08
N SER A 100 -15.49 17.90 8.24
CA SER A 100 -16.41 18.85 7.60
C SER A 100 -16.28 18.91 6.09
N ILE A 101 -15.10 18.57 5.55
CA ILE A 101 -14.85 18.50 4.11
C ILE A 101 -15.14 17.08 3.61
N MET A 102 -14.57 16.08 4.27
CA MET A 102 -14.74 14.69 3.87
C MET A 102 -14.48 13.74 5.02
N ASN A 103 -15.43 12.84 5.28
CA ASN A 103 -15.19 11.72 6.18
C ASN A 103 -14.31 10.67 5.47
N MET A 104 -13.02 10.66 5.80
CA MET A 104 -12.05 9.77 5.15
C MET A 104 -12.38 8.28 5.36
N GLN A 105 -13.02 7.89 6.47
CA GLN A 105 -13.39 6.50 6.70
C GLN A 105 -14.46 6.01 5.70
N SER A 106 -15.49 6.82 5.45
CA SER A 106 -16.53 6.54 4.46
C SER A 106 -15.98 6.56 3.04
N PHE A 107 -15.08 7.51 2.74
CA PHE A 107 -14.39 7.58 1.45
C PHE A 107 -13.62 6.28 1.16
N TRP A 108 -12.77 5.82 2.09
CA TRP A 108 -12.00 4.58 1.90
C TRP A 108 -12.90 3.35 1.72
N LYS A 109 -13.98 3.23 2.52
CA LYS A 109 -14.94 2.14 2.39
C LYS A 109 -15.57 2.12 1.00
N HIS A 110 -15.95 3.29 0.47
CA HIS A 110 -16.51 3.40 -0.86
C HIS A 110 -15.50 3.02 -1.94
N SER A 111 -14.28 3.56 -1.90
CA SER A 111 -13.22 3.25 -2.86
C SER A 111 -12.87 1.76 -2.90
N ILE A 112 -12.78 1.12 -1.73
CA ILE A 112 -12.55 -0.33 -1.62
C ILE A 112 -13.73 -1.11 -2.20
N ALA A 113 -14.98 -0.73 -1.88
CA ALA A 113 -16.16 -1.38 -2.44
C ALA A 113 -16.21 -1.28 -3.98
N CYS A 114 -15.88 -0.11 -4.53
CA CYS A 114 -15.75 0.08 -5.97
C CYS A 114 -14.65 -0.79 -6.59
N GLY A 115 -13.46 -0.84 -5.97
CA GLY A 115 -12.35 -1.67 -6.44
C GLY A 115 -12.68 -3.17 -6.40
N MET A 116 -13.31 -3.64 -5.33
CA MET A 116 -13.80 -5.03 -5.24
C MET A 116 -14.87 -5.31 -6.30
N GLY A 117 -15.82 -4.39 -6.50
CA GLY A 117 -16.83 -4.51 -7.55
C GLY A 117 -16.21 -4.63 -8.94
N ALA A 118 -15.25 -3.76 -9.26
CA ALA A 118 -14.51 -3.80 -10.52
C ALA A 118 -13.76 -5.13 -10.70
N LYS A 119 -13.09 -5.63 -9.66
CA LYS A 119 -12.38 -6.91 -9.68
C LYS A 119 -13.32 -8.10 -9.95
N ILE A 120 -14.49 -8.11 -9.30
CA ILE A 120 -15.51 -9.15 -9.53
C ILE A 120 -16.05 -9.07 -10.96
N ILE A 121 -16.32 -7.87 -11.48
CA ILE A 121 -16.79 -7.71 -12.86
C ILE A 121 -15.73 -8.21 -13.84
N SER A 122 -14.46 -7.84 -13.64
CA SER A 122 -13.34 -8.28 -14.48
C SER A 122 -13.20 -9.81 -14.52
N SER A 123 -13.35 -10.49 -13.37
CA SER A 123 -13.23 -11.95 -13.32
C SER A 123 -14.34 -12.67 -14.10
N HIS A 124 -15.52 -12.06 -14.23
CA HIS A 124 -16.65 -12.61 -15.00
C HIS A 124 -16.65 -12.21 -16.47
N ALA A 125 -15.99 -11.10 -16.82
CA ALA A 125 -15.85 -10.62 -18.20
C ALA A 125 -14.83 -11.42 -19.03
N GLY A 126 -14.10 -12.36 -18.43
CA GLY A 126 -13.07 -13.15 -19.11
C GLY A 126 -11.79 -12.37 -19.42
N GLU A 127 -11.70 -11.11 -18.99
CA GLU A 127 -10.49 -10.32 -19.06
C GLU A 127 -9.54 -10.73 -17.95
N ALA A 128 -8.65 -11.67 -18.26
CA ALA A 128 -7.53 -12.04 -17.41
C ALA A 128 -6.45 -10.97 -17.48
N ASN A 129 -6.74 -9.74 -17.04
CA ASN A 129 -5.70 -8.76 -16.78
C ASN A 129 -5.22 -8.90 -15.33
N LYS A 130 -4.10 -9.62 -15.22
CA LYS A 130 -3.10 -9.42 -14.17
C LYS A 130 -2.63 -7.98 -14.35
N GLU A 131 -3.12 -7.06 -13.52
CA GLU A 131 -2.44 -5.84 -13.06
C GLU A 131 -3.46 -4.91 -12.36
N PHE A 132 -3.17 -4.67 -11.08
CA PHE A 132 -3.49 -3.47 -10.30
C PHE A 132 -4.96 -3.06 -10.10
N PHE A 133 -5.59 -3.67 -9.09
CA PHE A 133 -6.37 -2.90 -8.13
C PHE A 133 -6.14 -3.41 -6.71
N LEU A 134 -5.63 -2.48 -5.89
CA LEU A 134 -5.29 -2.50 -4.46
C LEU A 134 -3.91 -3.05 -4.10
#